data_AF-A0A150GX50-F1
#
_entry.id   AF-A0A150GX50-F1
#
_cell.length_a   1.000
_cell.length_b   1.000
_cell.length_c   1.000
_cell.angle_alpha   90.00
_cell.angle_beta   90.00
_cell.angle_gamma   90.00
#
_symmetry.space_group_name_H-M   'P 1'
#
loop_
_entity.id
_entity.type
_entity.pdbx_description
1 polymer ?
#
loop_
_entity_poly.entity_id
_entity_poly.type
_entity_poly.pdbx_seq_one_letter_code
_entity_poly.pdbx_strand_id
1 'polypeptide(L)'
;MSACNHSCHDSDSRGPKRGHLSRAVEQREAARRIAEAAQAELSRYFSDQKKHDVVSANTLKDDFKRKGREFKERDAEAQMLETIYQNERQKTLNAIRAEEEEKIAMAMARKQQEKERSEKEVQRIREQSEELRNLAEKIRIARMNKERADQLVEKKVINAQQAEYDRAINEFVVQSAAEAEKQDAENQAKRREANVKARMVLEDQMAERQELAKLAEVEAARERAMIDEVVRRIMEEDVAEQTTKRQRQQETKDFIATFLEQQDELRRKEREAAAAEDRKIAEYWQNIREREREEAERLAMRKEIADRMYEKVKREMEAEMARREEEEELINMLRQEEVEAKLRAEDEERKRKAEEGRAEMMRANQYQLKLKEEREAAFRKEEEEFKQRMLAKFAEDEKLEQMNAQKRRMRLAEHQREVMRLIEEKRKAFEEAKAREEASDAAKRAEDDRLRGIVEEERKKLLREAAELKDFLPRGVFRDQGDVDYIAQVLEEMRLNRTKQGRA
;
A
#
# COMPACT_ATOMS: atom_id res chain seq x y z
N MET A 1 -53.28 51.17 -104.13
CA MET A 1 -54.55 51.46 -103.45
C MET A 1 -54.73 52.97 -103.50
N SER A 2 -55.38 53.46 -104.57
CA SER A 2 -56.77 53.99 -104.58
C SER A 2 -56.89 55.27 -103.73
N ALA A 3 -57.32 56.44 -104.20
CA ALA A 3 -58.32 56.82 -105.21
C ALA A 3 -58.04 58.28 -105.68
N CYS A 4 -58.13 58.60 -106.98
CA CYS A 4 -59.27 59.16 -107.73
C CYS A 4 -59.94 60.44 -107.15
N ASN A 5 -59.80 61.58 -107.87
CA ASN A 5 -60.88 62.47 -108.34
C ASN A 5 -60.26 63.65 -109.15
N HIS A 6 -60.49 63.78 -110.46
CA HIS A 6 -61.56 64.57 -111.12
C HIS A 6 -61.51 66.07 -110.73
N SER A 7 -61.59 67.09 -111.59
CA SER A 7 -61.78 67.27 -113.05
C SER A 7 -61.88 68.80 -113.32
N CYS A 8 -61.83 69.22 -114.59
CA CYS A 8 -62.34 70.49 -115.17
C CYS A 8 -61.43 71.74 -115.09
N HIS A 9 -61.01 72.32 -116.24
CA HIS A 9 -61.67 73.42 -117.01
C HIS A 9 -61.94 74.66 -116.12
N ASP A 10 -61.63 75.90 -116.47
CA ASP A 10 -61.46 76.52 -117.78
C ASP A 10 -60.81 77.90 -117.62
N SER A 11 -60.37 78.40 -118.77
CA SER A 11 -60.16 79.78 -119.19
C SER A 11 -60.59 80.96 -118.28
N ASP A 12 -59.75 81.99 -118.39
CA ASP A 12 -60.12 83.41 -118.53
C ASP A 12 -60.66 84.23 -117.34
N SER A 13 -60.31 85.51 -117.45
CA SER A 13 -60.95 86.70 -116.87
C SER A 13 -60.49 87.19 -115.48
N ARG A 14 -60.02 88.44 -115.51
CA ARG A 14 -59.68 89.32 -114.37
C ARG A 14 -60.92 89.61 -113.51
N GLY A 15 -60.77 89.71 -112.18
CA GLY A 15 -61.81 90.30 -111.31
C GLY A 15 -61.47 90.27 -109.80
N PRO A 16 -62.03 91.14 -108.93
CA PRO A 16 -61.24 91.89 -107.93
C PRO A 16 -61.43 91.59 -106.42
N LYS A 17 -60.29 91.79 -105.72
CA LYS A 17 -59.95 92.18 -104.32
C LYS A 17 -60.98 92.23 -103.16
N ARG A 18 -60.69 91.50 -102.07
CA ARG A 18 -60.73 91.86 -100.61
C ARG A 18 -59.98 90.80 -99.76
N GLY A 19 -58.83 90.97 -99.07
CA GLY A 19 -57.84 92.06 -99.02
C GLY A 19 -56.94 92.07 -97.77
N HIS A 20 -57.48 92.26 -96.56
CA HIS A 20 -56.71 92.99 -95.53
C HIS A 20 -56.52 92.37 -94.13
N LEU A 21 -57.33 91.40 -93.65
CA LEU A 21 -57.17 90.85 -92.27
C LEU A 21 -56.24 89.63 -92.16
N SER A 22 -56.27 88.68 -93.10
CA SER A 22 -55.40 87.49 -93.01
C SER A 22 -53.91 87.85 -93.17
N ARG A 23 -53.62 88.86 -94.01
CA ARG A 23 -52.24 89.34 -94.23
C ARG A 23 -51.57 89.90 -92.96
N ALA A 24 -52.34 90.48 -92.02
CA ALA A 24 -51.76 91.05 -90.80
C ALA A 24 -51.41 89.98 -89.74
N VAL A 25 -52.17 88.89 -89.66
CA VAL A 25 -51.88 87.76 -88.76
C VAL A 25 -50.71 86.93 -89.28
N GLU A 26 -50.68 86.69 -90.60
CA GLU A 26 -49.55 86.02 -91.25
C GLU A 26 -48.23 86.79 -91.06
N GLN A 27 -48.27 88.12 -91.10
CA GLN A 27 -47.09 88.95 -90.81
C GLN A 27 -46.63 88.86 -89.34
N ARG A 28 -47.55 88.77 -88.37
CA ARG A 28 -47.20 88.62 -86.94
C ARG A 28 -46.66 87.23 -86.62
N GLU A 29 -47.24 86.17 -87.19
CA GLU A 29 -46.70 84.82 -87.04
C GLU A 29 -45.35 84.66 -87.73
N ALA A 30 -45.17 85.24 -88.93
CA ALA A 30 -43.87 85.27 -89.58
C ALA A 30 -42.83 85.98 -88.70
N ALA A 31 -43.17 87.12 -88.10
CA ALA A 31 -42.29 87.84 -87.18
C ALA A 31 -41.95 87.03 -85.92
N ARG A 32 -42.90 86.29 -85.33
CA ARG A 32 -42.63 85.39 -84.20
C ARG A 32 -41.74 84.21 -84.57
N ARG A 33 -41.99 83.55 -85.70
CA ARG A 33 -41.14 82.44 -86.17
C ARG A 33 -39.71 82.90 -86.45
N ILE A 34 -39.54 84.12 -86.97
CA ILE A 34 -38.21 84.73 -87.16
C ILE A 34 -37.55 85.01 -85.79
N ALA A 35 -38.29 85.55 -84.81
CA ALA A 35 -37.76 85.83 -83.48
C ALA A 35 -37.41 84.56 -82.68
N GLU A 36 -38.24 83.51 -82.77
CA GLU A 36 -38.00 82.20 -82.15
C GLU A 36 -36.82 81.48 -82.80
N ALA A 37 -36.68 81.56 -84.13
CA ALA A 37 -35.51 81.04 -84.83
C ALA A 37 -34.22 81.73 -84.35
N ALA A 38 -34.24 83.05 -84.17
CA ALA A 38 -33.12 83.80 -83.63
C ALA A 38 -32.82 83.43 -82.16
N GLN A 39 -33.83 83.28 -81.30
CA GLN A 39 -33.64 82.86 -79.92
C GLN A 39 -33.15 81.41 -79.80
N ALA A 40 -33.62 80.51 -80.65
CA ALA A 40 -33.17 79.12 -80.70
C ALA A 40 -31.71 79.02 -81.16
N GLU A 41 -31.28 79.87 -82.10
CA GLU A 41 -29.90 79.97 -82.57
C GLU A 41 -28.97 80.47 -81.44
N LEU A 42 -29.35 81.56 -80.76
CA LEU A 42 -28.65 82.06 -79.57
C LEU A 42 -28.60 81.02 -78.44
N SER A 43 -29.70 80.31 -78.17
CA SER A 43 -29.74 79.26 -77.14
C SER A 43 -28.83 78.08 -77.48
N ARG A 44 -28.76 77.68 -78.76
CA ARG A 44 -27.81 76.66 -79.24
C ARG A 44 -26.36 77.12 -79.05
N TYR A 45 -26.06 78.36 -79.44
CA TYR A 45 -24.73 78.95 -79.28
C TYR A 45 -24.27 78.94 -77.82
N PHE A 46 -25.10 79.41 -76.88
CA PHE A 46 -24.75 79.40 -75.45
C PHE A 46 -24.75 77.99 -74.83
N SER A 47 -25.59 77.07 -75.31
CA SER A 47 -25.57 75.67 -74.88
C SER A 47 -24.27 74.99 -75.28
N ASP A 48 -23.80 75.23 -76.50
CA ASP A 48 -22.54 74.69 -77.00
C ASP A 48 -21.35 75.33 -76.28
N GLN A 49 -21.39 76.64 -76.03
CA GLN A 49 -20.38 77.32 -75.22
C GLN A 49 -20.25 76.70 -73.81
N LYS A 50 -21.39 76.42 -73.14
CA LYS A 50 -21.39 75.79 -71.81
C LYS A 50 -20.80 74.37 -71.84
N LYS A 51 -21.01 73.60 -72.92
CA LYS A 51 -20.38 72.27 -73.08
C LYS A 51 -18.86 72.42 -73.25
N HIS A 52 -18.42 73.39 -74.04
CA HIS A 52 -17.00 73.67 -74.24
C HIS A 52 -16.31 74.10 -72.93
N ASP A 53 -16.96 74.91 -72.11
CA ASP A 53 -16.42 75.33 -70.80
C ASP A 53 -16.25 74.14 -69.84
N VAL A 54 -17.22 73.21 -69.79
CA VAL A 54 -17.10 71.99 -68.97
C VAL A 54 -15.98 71.08 -69.47
N VAL A 55 -15.83 70.93 -70.79
CA VAL A 55 -14.72 70.17 -71.38
C VAL A 55 -13.39 70.81 -71.01
N SER A 56 -13.25 72.13 -71.14
CA SER A 56 -12.04 72.88 -70.78
C SER A 56 -11.69 72.77 -69.28
N ALA A 57 -12.69 72.82 -68.40
CA ALA A 57 -12.45 72.62 -66.96
C ALA A 57 -11.99 71.18 -66.63
N ASN A 58 -12.45 70.19 -67.40
CA ASN A 58 -12.04 68.80 -67.24
C ASN A 58 -10.65 68.53 -67.83
N THR A 59 -10.27 69.15 -68.95
CA THR A 59 -8.92 68.97 -69.52
C THR A 59 -7.83 69.40 -68.53
N LEU A 60 -8.02 70.51 -67.80
CA LEU A 60 -7.11 70.93 -66.75
C LEU A 60 -6.99 69.90 -65.61
N LYS A 61 -8.11 69.31 -65.17
CA LYS A 61 -8.11 68.26 -64.14
C LYS A 61 -7.47 66.97 -64.62
N ASP A 62 -7.66 66.63 -65.88
CA ASP A 62 -7.07 65.44 -66.49
C ASP A 62 -5.56 65.56 -66.64
N ASP A 63 -5.03 66.75 -66.90
CA ASP A 63 -3.58 67.01 -66.87
C ASP A 63 -3.00 66.87 -65.46
N PHE A 64 -3.68 67.37 -64.41
CA PHE A 64 -3.25 67.15 -63.02
C PHE A 64 -3.28 65.67 -62.64
N LYS A 65 -4.32 64.92 -63.05
CA LYS A 65 -4.39 63.47 -62.81
C LYS A 65 -3.32 62.72 -63.58
N ARG A 66 -2.99 63.14 -64.81
CA ARG A 66 -1.93 62.52 -65.62
C ARG A 66 -0.57 62.68 -64.95
N LYS A 67 -0.22 63.90 -64.53
CA LYS A 67 1.01 64.15 -63.75
C LYS A 67 1.04 63.37 -62.44
N GLY A 68 -0.09 63.27 -61.73
CA GLY A 68 -0.20 62.49 -60.51
C GLY A 68 -0.05 60.98 -60.72
N ARG A 69 -0.54 60.44 -61.84
CA ARG A 69 -0.34 59.03 -62.23
C ARG A 69 1.11 58.74 -62.59
N GLU A 70 1.71 59.60 -63.40
CA GLU A 70 3.13 59.49 -63.78
C GLU A 70 4.05 59.53 -62.54
N PHE A 71 3.75 60.39 -61.56
CA PHE A 71 4.49 60.42 -60.30
C PHE A 71 4.31 59.12 -59.49
N LYS A 72 3.08 58.59 -59.41
CA LYS A 72 2.81 57.31 -58.72
C LYS A 72 3.47 56.12 -59.40
N GLU A 73 3.51 56.10 -60.73
CA GLU A 73 4.18 55.04 -61.50
C GLU A 73 5.69 55.08 -61.25
N ARG A 74 6.31 56.27 -61.28
CA ARG A 74 7.74 56.44 -60.91
C ARG A 74 8.03 56.02 -59.47
N ASP A 75 7.19 56.38 -58.52
CA ASP A 75 7.36 56.00 -57.12
C ASP A 75 7.17 54.48 -56.92
N ALA A 76 6.23 53.86 -57.63
CA ALA A 76 6.05 52.41 -57.63
C ALA A 76 7.25 51.66 -58.24
N GLU A 77 7.82 52.16 -59.33
CA GLU A 77 9.06 51.64 -59.92
C GLU A 77 10.23 51.76 -58.96
N ALA A 78 10.38 52.91 -58.29
CA ALA A 78 11.42 53.14 -57.29
C ALA A 78 11.27 52.20 -56.08
N GLN A 79 10.06 52.02 -55.57
CA GLN A 79 9.78 51.08 -54.48
C GLN A 79 10.07 49.63 -54.89
N MET A 80 9.73 49.24 -56.12
CA MET A 80 10.04 47.91 -56.63
C MET A 80 11.56 47.69 -56.71
N LEU A 81 12.31 48.65 -57.25
CA LEU A 81 13.77 48.60 -57.30
C LEU A 81 14.39 48.54 -55.90
N GLU A 82 13.91 49.34 -54.97
CA GLU A 82 14.37 49.35 -53.57
C GLU A 82 14.11 48.00 -52.90
N THR A 83 12.93 47.40 -53.08
CA THR A 83 12.64 46.08 -52.51
C THR A 83 13.53 44.98 -53.09
N ILE A 84 13.82 45.02 -54.39
CA ILE A 84 14.77 44.09 -55.02
C ILE A 84 16.17 44.28 -54.42
N TYR A 85 16.64 45.53 -54.31
CA TYR A 85 17.93 45.83 -53.72
C TYR A 85 18.05 45.37 -52.26
N GLN A 86 17.03 45.64 -51.43
CA GLN A 86 17.00 45.22 -50.03
C GLN A 86 16.96 43.69 -49.91
N ASN A 87 16.21 43.01 -50.77
CA ASN A 87 16.18 41.55 -50.79
C ASN A 87 17.54 40.95 -51.16
N GLU A 88 18.23 41.53 -52.16
CA GLU A 88 19.56 41.09 -52.58
C GLU A 88 20.59 41.35 -51.47
N ARG A 89 20.53 42.52 -50.84
CA ARG A 89 21.34 42.88 -49.67
C ARG A 89 21.07 41.95 -48.49
N GLN A 90 19.82 41.58 -48.23
CA GLN A 90 19.48 40.67 -47.15
C GLN A 90 19.98 39.26 -47.42
N LYS A 91 19.90 38.79 -48.68
CA LYS A 91 20.47 37.49 -49.08
C LYS A 91 21.98 37.46 -48.87
N THR A 92 22.70 38.50 -49.28
CA THR A 92 24.16 38.56 -49.09
C THR A 92 24.54 38.62 -47.61
N LEU A 93 23.83 39.41 -46.80
CA LEU A 93 24.02 39.43 -45.34
C LEU A 93 23.75 38.07 -44.70
N ASN A 94 22.67 37.39 -45.11
CA ASN A 94 22.36 36.06 -44.61
C ASN A 94 23.41 35.02 -45.01
N ALA A 95 23.96 35.11 -46.23
CA ALA A 95 25.03 34.23 -46.69
C ALA A 95 26.33 34.43 -45.88
N ILE A 96 26.73 35.68 -45.66
CA ILE A 96 27.90 36.01 -44.81
C ILE A 96 27.68 35.50 -43.38
N ARG A 97 26.48 35.68 -42.83
CA ARG A 97 26.14 35.19 -41.49
C ARG A 97 26.23 33.67 -41.40
N ALA A 98 25.71 32.95 -42.38
CA ALA A 98 25.78 31.49 -42.42
C ALA A 98 27.23 30.99 -42.49
N GLU A 99 28.09 31.65 -43.28
CA GLU A 99 29.51 31.32 -43.39
C GLU A 99 30.26 31.55 -42.07
N GLU A 100 30.01 32.67 -41.38
CA GLU A 100 30.61 32.95 -40.07
C GLU A 100 30.10 31.99 -38.99
N GLU A 101 28.81 31.65 -38.99
CA GLU A 101 28.24 30.64 -38.09
C GLU A 101 28.89 29.26 -38.29
N GLU A 102 29.14 28.85 -39.54
CA GLU A 102 29.84 27.61 -39.87
C GLU A 102 31.30 27.62 -39.39
N LYS A 103 32.03 28.73 -39.62
CA LYS A 103 33.41 28.91 -39.12
C LYS A 103 33.47 28.82 -37.59
N ILE A 104 32.54 29.46 -36.89
CA ILE A 104 32.45 29.42 -35.42
C ILE A 104 32.13 27.99 -34.96
N ALA A 105 31.19 27.31 -35.60
CA ALA A 105 30.85 25.92 -35.27
C ALA A 105 32.06 24.99 -35.44
N MET A 106 32.79 25.11 -36.55
CA MET A 106 34.02 24.33 -36.79
C MET A 106 35.11 24.65 -35.75
N ALA A 107 35.33 25.92 -35.42
CA ALA A 107 36.31 26.32 -34.41
C ALA A 107 35.96 25.80 -33.00
N MET A 108 34.67 25.84 -32.63
CA MET A 108 34.18 25.30 -31.37
C MET A 108 34.30 23.78 -31.32
N ALA A 109 33.93 23.08 -32.40
CA ALA A 109 34.09 21.64 -32.51
C ALA A 109 35.56 21.22 -32.38
N ARG A 110 36.48 21.94 -33.03
CA ARG A 110 37.93 21.69 -32.93
C ARG A 110 38.44 21.86 -31.51
N LYS A 111 38.08 22.95 -30.83
CA LYS A 111 38.45 23.17 -29.41
C LYS A 111 37.90 22.08 -28.50
N GLN A 112 36.66 21.64 -28.75
CA GLN A 112 36.04 20.58 -27.98
C GLN A 112 36.74 19.23 -28.19
N GLN A 113 37.06 18.87 -29.44
CA GLN A 113 37.82 17.66 -29.74
C GLN A 113 39.21 17.67 -29.12
N GLU A 114 39.89 18.82 -29.07
CA GLU A 114 41.20 18.94 -28.41
C GLU A 114 41.12 18.75 -26.90
N LYS A 115 40.08 19.29 -26.25
CA LYS A 115 39.79 19.02 -24.84
C LYS A 115 39.52 17.55 -24.59
N GLU A 116 38.61 16.94 -25.36
CA GLU A 116 38.31 15.51 -25.22
C GLU A 116 39.52 14.62 -25.47
N ARG A 117 40.38 14.99 -26.43
CA ARG A 117 41.61 14.27 -26.71
C ARG A 117 42.58 14.36 -25.53
N SER A 118 42.78 15.54 -24.97
CA SER A 118 43.66 15.73 -23.80
C SER A 118 43.11 15.04 -22.54
N GLU A 119 41.80 15.08 -22.30
CA GLU A 119 41.15 14.33 -21.21
C GLU A 119 41.30 12.82 -21.38
N LYS A 120 41.05 12.29 -22.58
CA LYS A 120 41.24 10.87 -22.88
C LYS A 120 42.70 10.45 -22.76
N GLU A 121 43.64 11.31 -23.13
CA GLU A 121 45.06 11.08 -22.96
C GLU A 121 45.46 11.02 -21.48
N VAL A 122 44.98 11.97 -20.67
CA VAL A 122 45.17 11.95 -19.21
C VAL A 122 44.54 10.70 -18.59
N GLN A 123 43.35 10.30 -19.03
CA GLN A 123 42.69 9.09 -18.56
C GLN A 123 43.51 7.84 -18.91
N ARG A 124 43.96 7.72 -20.16
CA ARG A 124 44.83 6.62 -20.61
C ARG A 124 46.11 6.55 -19.78
N ILE A 125 46.75 7.69 -19.51
CA ILE A 125 47.96 7.75 -18.67
C ILE A 125 47.67 7.31 -17.23
N ARG A 126 46.54 7.73 -16.64
CA ARG A 126 46.12 7.31 -15.29
C ARG A 126 45.85 5.81 -15.20
N GLU A 127 45.24 5.22 -16.24
CA GLU A 127 44.95 3.79 -16.29
C GLU A 127 46.22 2.96 -16.55
N GLN A 128 47.10 3.42 -17.43
CA GLN A 128 48.32 2.69 -17.79
C GLN A 128 49.44 2.83 -16.75
N SER A 129 49.54 3.96 -16.05
CA SER A 129 50.58 4.20 -15.04
C SER A 129 50.33 3.40 -13.77
N GLU A 130 51.25 2.49 -13.47
CA GLU A 130 51.27 1.72 -12.22
C GLU A 130 51.51 2.62 -11.00
N GLU A 131 52.38 3.62 -11.11
CA GLU A 131 52.66 4.58 -10.04
C GLU A 131 51.41 5.36 -9.60
N LEU A 132 50.59 5.80 -10.55
CA LEU A 132 49.33 6.49 -10.27
C LEU A 132 48.28 5.55 -9.68
N ARG A 133 48.22 4.29 -10.12
CA ARG A 133 47.36 3.27 -9.50
C ARG A 133 47.76 3.01 -8.04
N ASN A 134 49.05 2.82 -7.78
CA ASN A 134 49.59 2.60 -6.44
C ASN A 134 49.35 3.80 -5.52
N LEU A 135 49.52 5.03 -6.03
CA LEU A 135 49.21 6.25 -5.29
C LEU A 135 47.69 6.36 -4.99
N ALA A 136 46.84 6.09 -5.99
CA ALA A 136 45.39 6.13 -5.82
C ALA A 136 44.90 5.06 -4.81
N GLU A 137 45.53 3.91 -4.76
CA GLU A 137 45.28 2.87 -3.76
C GLU A 137 45.72 3.31 -2.36
N LYS A 138 46.95 3.86 -2.21
CA LYS A 138 47.42 4.43 -0.94
C LYS A 138 46.50 5.54 -0.43
N ILE A 139 46.00 6.41 -1.31
CA ILE A 139 45.04 7.46 -0.96
C ILE A 139 43.69 6.84 -0.53
N ARG A 140 43.21 5.79 -1.23
CA ARG A 140 42.00 5.06 -0.82
C ARG A 140 42.16 4.43 0.57
N ILE A 141 43.28 3.78 0.83
CA ILE A 141 43.61 3.22 2.16
C ILE A 141 43.66 4.33 3.21
N ALA A 142 44.29 5.47 2.91
CA ALA A 142 44.34 6.61 3.83
C ALA A 142 42.93 7.17 4.14
N ARG A 143 42.04 7.25 3.15
CA ARG A 143 40.64 7.65 3.36
C ARG A 143 39.89 6.65 4.25
N MET A 144 40.03 5.35 3.98
CA MET A 144 39.43 4.30 4.81
C MET A 144 39.97 4.34 6.25
N ASN A 145 41.27 4.59 6.43
CA ASN A 145 41.87 4.72 7.76
C ASN A 145 41.34 5.95 8.51
N LYS A 146 41.14 7.08 7.82
CA LYS A 146 40.48 8.25 8.40
C LYS A 146 39.06 7.89 8.85
N GLU A 147 38.27 7.29 7.97
CA GLU A 147 36.90 6.88 8.28
C GLU A 147 36.84 5.91 9.47
N ARG A 148 37.76 4.94 9.53
CA ARG A 148 37.89 4.03 10.67
C ARG A 148 38.24 4.76 11.97
N ALA A 149 39.09 5.78 11.90
CA ALA A 149 39.42 6.61 13.07
C ALA A 149 38.18 7.38 13.55
N ASP A 150 37.42 7.96 12.63
CA ASP A 150 36.18 8.67 12.93
C ASP A 150 35.13 7.73 13.56
N GLN A 151 34.96 6.51 13.01
CA GLN A 151 34.09 5.47 13.57
C GLN A 151 34.51 5.05 14.99
N LEU A 152 35.81 4.96 15.29
CA LEU A 152 36.29 4.65 16.64
C LEU A 152 35.98 5.78 17.63
N VAL A 153 36.06 7.03 17.19
CA VAL A 153 35.67 8.19 18.01
C VAL A 153 34.16 8.17 18.25
N GLU A 154 33.35 7.95 17.22
CA GLU A 154 31.90 7.83 17.33
C GLU A 154 31.50 6.70 18.29
N LYS A 155 32.09 5.51 18.14
CA LYS A 155 31.86 4.39 19.07
C LYS A 155 32.22 4.75 20.51
N LYS A 156 33.30 5.49 20.75
CA LYS A 156 33.64 5.96 22.10
C LYS A 156 32.59 6.93 22.65
N VAL A 157 32.07 7.83 21.83
CA VAL A 157 31.01 8.77 22.22
C VAL A 157 29.72 8.02 22.56
N ILE A 158 29.30 7.09 21.71
CA ILE A 158 28.11 6.25 21.95
C ILE A 158 28.27 5.42 23.23
N ASN A 159 29.42 4.79 23.42
CA ASN A 159 29.68 4.01 24.64
C ASN A 159 29.68 4.88 25.90
N ALA A 160 30.20 6.11 25.83
CA ALA A 160 30.16 7.05 26.95
C ALA A 160 28.72 7.47 27.27
N GLN A 161 27.92 7.78 26.25
CA GLN A 161 26.49 8.10 26.40
C GLN A 161 25.71 6.92 27.01
N GLN A 162 25.96 5.69 26.53
CA GLN A 162 25.34 4.50 27.09
C GLN A 162 25.73 4.29 28.56
N ALA A 163 27.00 4.51 28.91
CA ALA A 163 27.46 4.39 30.29
C ALA A 163 26.80 5.43 31.21
N GLU A 164 26.59 6.68 30.76
CA GLU A 164 25.84 7.68 31.53
C GLU A 164 24.36 7.30 31.67
N TYR A 165 23.74 6.77 30.62
CA TYR A 165 22.36 6.29 30.66
C TYR A 165 22.19 5.12 31.65
N ASP A 166 23.09 4.14 31.59
CA ASP A 166 23.08 2.99 32.50
C ASP A 166 23.32 3.42 33.95
N ARG A 167 24.19 4.41 34.20
CA ARG A 167 24.37 5.00 35.54
C ARG A 167 23.08 5.63 36.05
N ALA A 168 22.41 6.45 35.24
CA ALA A 168 21.15 7.08 35.63
C ALA A 168 20.04 6.06 35.93
N ILE A 169 19.95 4.98 35.14
CA ILE A 169 19.03 3.87 35.41
C ILE A 169 19.38 3.20 36.74
N ASN A 170 20.65 2.87 36.96
CA ASN A 170 21.06 2.20 38.19
C ASN A 170 20.78 3.07 39.42
N GLU A 171 21.03 4.38 39.34
CA GLU A 171 20.68 5.32 40.40
C GLU A 171 19.17 5.34 40.67
N PHE A 172 18.34 5.37 39.63
CA PHE A 172 16.89 5.31 39.77
C PHE A 172 16.41 4.00 40.43
N VAL A 173 16.97 2.85 40.01
CA VAL A 173 16.65 1.54 40.58
C VAL A 173 17.06 1.48 42.06
N VAL A 174 18.24 1.98 42.41
CA VAL A 174 18.72 2.05 43.81
C VAL A 174 17.83 2.96 44.65
N GLN A 175 17.43 4.12 44.13
CA GLN A 175 16.51 5.02 44.84
C GLN A 175 15.16 4.36 45.08
N SER A 176 14.57 3.72 44.06
CA SER A 176 13.30 3.01 44.19
C SER A 176 13.39 1.85 45.20
N ALA A 177 14.48 1.09 45.19
CA ALA A 177 14.72 0.04 46.18
C ALA A 177 14.85 0.60 47.60
N ALA A 178 15.55 1.72 47.78
CA ALA A 178 15.70 2.37 49.07
C ALA A 178 14.37 2.95 49.59
N GLU A 179 13.51 3.47 48.71
CA GLU A 179 12.16 3.91 49.06
C GLU A 179 11.29 2.74 49.51
N ALA A 180 11.34 1.61 48.79
CA ALA A 180 10.64 0.39 49.19
C ALA A 180 11.12 -0.13 50.56
N GLU A 181 12.43 -0.14 50.81
CA GLU A 181 13.00 -0.56 52.09
C GLU A 181 12.58 0.37 53.23
N LYS A 182 12.55 1.69 53.00
CA LYS A 182 12.01 2.66 53.98
C LYS A 182 10.53 2.39 54.28
N GLN A 183 9.73 2.14 53.25
CA GLN A 183 8.31 1.84 53.42
C GLN A 183 8.10 0.55 54.22
N ASP A 184 8.89 -0.49 53.95
CA ASP A 184 8.86 -1.74 54.71
C ASP A 184 9.29 -1.54 56.16
N ALA A 185 10.34 -0.75 56.40
CA ALA A 185 10.78 -0.38 57.75
C ALA A 185 9.69 0.39 58.52
N GLU A 186 9.01 1.35 57.88
CA GLU A 186 7.88 2.07 58.47
C GLU A 186 6.71 1.15 58.79
N ASN A 187 6.38 0.22 57.89
CA ASN A 187 5.33 -0.77 58.11
C ASN A 187 5.67 -1.70 59.28
N GLN A 188 6.94 -2.14 59.39
CA GLN A 188 7.40 -2.90 60.56
C GLN A 188 7.34 -2.07 61.84
N ALA A 189 7.73 -0.80 61.80
CA ALA A 189 7.66 0.09 62.96
C ALA A 189 6.21 0.28 63.44
N LYS A 190 5.25 0.50 62.52
CA LYS A 190 3.82 0.58 62.84
C LYS A 190 3.29 -0.70 63.49
N ARG A 191 3.69 -1.87 62.98
CA ARG A 191 3.34 -3.18 63.59
C ARG A 191 3.94 -3.33 64.98
N ARG A 192 5.20 -2.95 65.19
CA ARG A 192 5.85 -2.98 66.51
C ARG A 192 5.13 -2.05 67.49
N GLU A 193 4.81 -0.84 67.07
CA GLU A 193 4.08 0.13 67.89
C GLU A 193 2.69 -0.40 68.29
N ALA A 194 1.94 -0.98 67.34
CA ALA A 194 0.66 -1.61 67.61
C ALA A 194 0.78 -2.77 68.63
N ASN A 195 1.80 -3.63 68.49
CA ASN A 195 2.06 -4.72 69.42
C ASN A 195 2.42 -4.21 70.83
N VAL A 196 3.22 -3.13 70.93
CA VAL A 196 3.55 -2.50 72.22
C VAL A 196 2.29 -1.94 72.88
N LYS A 197 1.44 -1.22 72.14
CA LYS A 197 0.16 -0.71 72.66
C LYS A 197 -0.75 -1.84 73.12
N ALA A 198 -0.87 -2.92 72.36
CA ALA A 198 -1.65 -4.10 72.74
C ALA A 198 -1.10 -4.75 74.02
N ARG A 199 0.23 -4.85 74.16
CA ARG A 199 0.87 -5.36 75.37
C ARG A 199 0.59 -4.49 76.59
N MET A 200 0.66 -3.17 76.46
CA MET A 200 0.34 -2.25 77.57
C MET A 200 -1.11 -2.44 78.05
N VAL A 201 -2.06 -2.57 77.12
CA VAL A 201 -3.47 -2.84 77.47
C VAL A 201 -3.62 -4.17 78.22
N LEU A 202 -2.89 -5.21 77.82
CA LEU A 202 -2.91 -6.50 78.54
C LEU A 202 -2.30 -6.39 79.94
N GLU A 203 -1.21 -5.63 80.11
CA GLU A 203 -0.60 -5.37 81.42
C GLU A 203 -1.57 -4.60 82.34
N ASP A 204 -2.28 -3.60 81.81
CA ASP A 204 -3.30 -2.85 82.54
C ASP A 204 -4.49 -3.74 82.96
N GLN A 205 -4.97 -4.62 82.07
CA GLN A 205 -6.04 -5.58 82.39
C GLN A 205 -5.62 -6.57 83.49
N MET A 206 -4.35 -7.00 83.49
CA MET A 206 -3.81 -7.87 84.54
C MET A 206 -3.70 -7.15 85.87
N ALA A 207 -3.29 -5.88 85.87
CA ALA A 207 -3.26 -5.04 87.06
C ALA A 207 -4.67 -4.81 87.62
N GLU A 208 -5.64 -4.49 86.78
CA GLU A 208 -7.05 -4.34 87.16
C GLU A 208 -7.60 -5.64 87.79
N ARG A 209 -7.30 -6.79 87.18
CA ARG A 209 -7.68 -8.09 87.73
C ARG A 209 -7.03 -8.38 89.08
N GLN A 210 -5.77 -7.97 89.29
CA GLN A 210 -5.10 -8.11 90.58
C GLN A 210 -5.72 -7.22 91.65
N GLU A 211 -6.09 -5.98 91.33
CA GLU A 211 -6.79 -5.08 92.27
C GLU A 211 -8.18 -5.63 92.63
N LEU A 212 -8.93 -6.15 91.65
CA LEU A 212 -10.20 -6.85 91.92
C LEU A 212 -10.01 -8.07 92.84
N ALA A 213 -8.93 -8.83 92.65
CA ALA A 213 -8.62 -9.97 93.53
C ALA A 213 -8.30 -9.52 94.96
N LYS A 214 -7.56 -8.41 95.15
CA LYS A 214 -7.28 -7.84 96.47
C LYS A 214 -8.57 -7.38 97.17
N LEU A 215 -9.49 -6.74 96.44
CA LEU A 215 -10.78 -6.33 96.98
C LEU A 215 -11.61 -7.55 97.42
N ALA A 216 -11.64 -8.61 96.61
CA ALA A 216 -12.30 -9.87 96.95
C ALA A 216 -11.67 -10.55 98.16
N GLU A 217 -10.33 -10.49 98.32
CA GLU A 217 -9.65 -11.01 99.52
C GLU A 217 -10.06 -10.24 100.78
N VAL A 218 -10.16 -8.91 100.71
CA VAL A 218 -10.63 -8.07 101.82
C VAL A 218 -12.09 -8.37 102.18
N GLU A 219 -12.95 -8.60 101.20
CA GLU A 219 -14.34 -9.02 101.43
C GLU A 219 -14.43 -10.41 102.06
N ALA A 220 -13.68 -11.39 101.55
CA ALA A 220 -13.62 -12.73 102.13
C ALA A 220 -13.08 -12.72 103.57
N ALA A 221 -12.12 -11.85 103.88
CA ALA A 221 -11.63 -11.67 105.24
C ALA A 221 -12.70 -11.08 106.19
N ARG A 222 -13.54 -10.14 105.70
CA ARG A 222 -14.68 -9.62 106.45
C ARG A 222 -15.75 -10.69 106.68
N GLU A 223 -16.10 -11.45 105.65
CA GLU A 223 -17.06 -12.57 105.76
C GLU A 223 -16.56 -13.62 106.75
N ARG A 224 -15.27 -13.97 106.71
CA ARG A 224 -14.68 -14.92 107.66
C ARG A 224 -14.72 -14.41 109.10
N ALA A 225 -14.39 -13.13 109.34
CA ALA A 225 -14.47 -12.54 110.68
C ALA A 225 -15.92 -12.53 111.21
N MET A 226 -16.90 -12.30 110.33
CA MET A 226 -18.33 -12.37 110.68
C MET A 226 -18.76 -13.81 111.00
N ILE A 227 -18.30 -14.81 110.22
CA ILE A 227 -18.56 -16.23 110.49
C ILE A 227 -17.94 -16.65 111.83
N ASP A 228 -16.71 -16.24 112.12
CA ASP A 228 -16.03 -16.55 113.39
C ASP A 228 -16.77 -15.91 114.60
N GLU A 229 -17.36 -14.72 114.45
CA GLU A 229 -18.22 -14.11 115.48
C GLU A 229 -19.50 -14.92 115.74
N VAL A 230 -20.16 -15.39 114.66
CA VAL A 230 -21.35 -16.25 114.77
C VAL A 230 -21.01 -17.57 115.46
N VAL A 231 -19.90 -18.21 115.10
CA VAL A 231 -19.43 -19.45 115.75
C VAL A 231 -19.12 -19.19 117.23
N ARG A 232 -18.51 -18.07 117.58
CA ARG A 232 -18.24 -17.72 118.99
C ARG A 232 -19.54 -17.56 119.79
N ARG A 233 -20.57 -16.92 119.22
CA ARG A 233 -21.90 -16.81 119.84
C ARG A 233 -22.55 -18.17 120.07
N ILE A 234 -22.47 -19.09 119.10
CA ILE A 234 -23.02 -20.45 119.24
C ILE A 234 -22.31 -21.19 120.37
N MET A 235 -20.98 -21.09 120.46
CA MET A 235 -20.22 -21.73 121.55
C MET A 235 -20.57 -21.13 122.92
N GLU A 236 -20.80 -19.81 123.02
CA GLU A 236 -21.24 -19.16 124.25
C GLU A 236 -22.66 -19.61 124.66
N GLU A 237 -23.58 -19.78 123.70
CA GLU A 237 -24.93 -20.31 123.92
C GLU A 237 -24.91 -21.79 124.36
N ASP A 238 -24.08 -22.63 123.74
CA ASP A 238 -23.92 -24.04 124.12
C ASP A 238 -23.37 -24.22 125.55
N VAL A 239 -22.45 -23.34 125.98
CA VAL A 239 -21.91 -23.34 127.36
C VAL A 239 -22.99 -22.89 128.36
N ALA A 240 -23.80 -21.88 128.01
CA ALA A 240 -24.93 -21.46 128.83
C ALA A 240 -25.99 -22.57 128.96
N GLU A 241 -26.26 -23.32 127.89
CA GLU A 241 -27.18 -24.47 127.94
C GLU A 241 -26.62 -25.62 128.80
N GLN A 242 -25.32 -25.92 128.71
CA GLN A 242 -24.66 -26.92 129.55
C GLN A 242 -24.73 -26.57 131.06
N THR A 243 -24.55 -25.30 131.41
CA THR A 243 -24.61 -24.85 132.82
C THR A 243 -26.02 -24.93 133.41
N THR A 244 -27.04 -24.51 132.65
CA THR A 244 -28.45 -24.64 133.06
C THR A 244 -28.87 -26.10 133.18
N LYS A 245 -28.39 -26.98 132.29
CA LYS A 245 -28.61 -28.43 132.39
C LYS A 245 -27.98 -29.04 133.65
N ARG A 246 -26.77 -28.61 134.05
CA ARG A 246 -26.13 -29.06 135.30
C ARG A 246 -26.87 -28.61 136.56
N GLN A 247 -27.42 -27.40 136.57
CA GLN A 247 -28.23 -26.89 137.69
C GLN A 247 -29.51 -27.72 137.87
N ARG A 248 -30.23 -28.00 136.78
CA ARG A 248 -31.41 -28.88 136.80
C ARG A 248 -31.08 -30.30 137.27
N GLN A 249 -29.89 -30.81 136.91
CA GLN A 249 -29.42 -32.13 137.39
C GLN A 249 -29.13 -32.15 138.89
N GLN A 250 -28.67 -31.06 139.49
CA GLN A 250 -28.43 -30.97 140.95
C GLN A 250 -29.76 -30.89 141.71
N GLU A 251 -30.71 -30.08 141.25
CA GLU A 251 -32.06 -30.01 141.82
C GLU A 251 -32.79 -31.37 141.78
N THR A 252 -32.63 -32.13 140.69
CA THR A 252 -33.16 -33.51 140.64
C THR A 252 -32.44 -34.48 141.58
N LYS A 253 -31.15 -34.28 141.89
CA LYS A 253 -30.40 -35.17 142.80
C LYS A 253 -30.83 -34.99 144.26
N ASP A 254 -31.14 -33.77 144.68
CA ASP A 254 -31.61 -33.48 146.03
C ASP A 254 -33.07 -33.97 146.24
N PHE A 255 -33.89 -33.90 145.19
CA PHE A 255 -35.21 -34.57 145.15
C PHE A 255 -35.11 -36.10 145.17
N ILE A 256 -34.11 -36.69 144.51
CA ILE A 256 -33.88 -38.14 144.51
C ILE A 256 -33.41 -38.62 145.89
N ALA A 257 -32.56 -37.88 146.61
CA ALA A 257 -32.08 -38.28 147.94
C ALA A 257 -33.23 -38.37 148.97
N THR A 258 -34.13 -37.39 148.97
CA THR A 258 -35.31 -37.37 149.86
C THR A 258 -36.38 -38.41 149.47
N PHE A 259 -36.44 -38.77 148.19
CA PHE A 259 -37.33 -39.84 147.70
C PHE A 259 -36.79 -41.25 147.98
N LEU A 260 -35.47 -41.48 147.93
CA LEU A 260 -34.86 -42.80 148.17
C LEU A 260 -35.04 -43.29 149.62
N GLU A 261 -35.03 -42.41 150.62
CA GLU A 261 -35.32 -42.75 152.03
C GLU A 261 -36.78 -43.17 152.25
N GLN A 262 -37.72 -42.59 151.50
CA GLN A 262 -39.14 -42.96 151.52
C GLN A 262 -39.41 -44.24 150.70
N GLN A 263 -38.56 -44.54 149.73
CA GLN A 263 -38.69 -45.69 148.83
C GLN A 263 -38.09 -46.99 149.40
N ASP A 264 -37.17 -46.96 150.36
CA ASP A 264 -36.65 -48.17 151.01
C ASP A 264 -37.69 -48.84 151.93
N GLU A 265 -38.63 -48.09 152.52
CA GLU A 265 -39.78 -48.64 153.25
C GLU A 265 -40.88 -49.20 152.33
N LEU A 266 -41.00 -48.67 151.11
CA LEU A 266 -41.97 -49.12 150.08
C LEU A 266 -41.43 -50.28 149.24
N ARG A 267 -40.12 -50.35 148.95
CA ARG A 267 -39.47 -51.45 148.20
C ARG A 267 -39.52 -52.81 148.89
N ARG A 268 -39.73 -52.85 150.22
CA ARG A 268 -40.01 -54.09 150.95
C ARG A 268 -41.43 -54.62 150.69
N LYS A 269 -42.37 -53.75 150.30
CA LYS A 269 -43.77 -54.07 150.01
C LYS A 269 -44.05 -54.25 148.50
N GLU A 270 -43.23 -53.65 147.63
CA GLU A 270 -43.36 -53.74 146.16
C GLU A 270 -42.71 -54.98 145.53
N ARG A 271 -41.70 -55.61 146.17
CA ARG A 271 -41.10 -56.86 145.67
C ARG A 271 -42.09 -58.04 145.61
N GLU A 272 -43.17 -57.98 146.39
CA GLU A 272 -44.26 -58.96 146.38
C GLU A 272 -45.35 -58.63 145.34
N ALA A 273 -45.44 -57.37 144.89
CA ALA A 273 -46.41 -56.89 143.90
C ALA A 273 -45.86 -56.90 142.45
N ALA A 274 -44.55 -56.72 142.26
CA ALA A 274 -43.91 -56.67 140.95
C ALA A 274 -43.99 -57.99 140.15
N ALA A 275 -44.07 -59.14 140.83
CA ALA A 275 -44.27 -60.44 140.18
C ALA A 275 -45.66 -60.58 139.48
N ALA A 276 -46.62 -59.69 139.78
CA ALA A 276 -47.98 -59.73 139.24
C ALA A 276 -48.22 -58.75 138.07
N GLU A 277 -47.42 -57.69 137.93
CA GLU A 277 -47.60 -56.63 136.92
C GLU A 277 -46.83 -56.90 135.60
N ASP A 278 -45.79 -57.74 135.61
CA ASP A 278 -45.06 -58.15 134.39
C ASP A 278 -45.93 -58.91 133.36
N ARG A 279 -47.11 -59.41 133.76
CA ARG A 279 -48.06 -60.06 132.84
C ARG A 279 -48.93 -59.07 132.05
N LYS A 280 -49.06 -57.80 132.48
CA LYS A 280 -49.90 -56.79 131.80
C LYS A 280 -49.12 -55.94 130.79
N ILE A 281 -47.78 -55.91 130.87
CA ILE A 281 -46.92 -55.11 129.98
C ILE A 281 -46.78 -55.72 128.57
N ALA A 282 -47.14 -56.99 128.37
CA ALA A 282 -47.13 -57.64 127.05
C ALA A 282 -48.25 -57.12 126.11
N GLU A 283 -49.36 -56.61 126.65
CA GLU A 283 -50.53 -56.19 125.87
C GLU A 283 -50.42 -54.73 125.36
N TYR A 284 -49.54 -53.91 125.95
CA TYR A 284 -49.34 -52.50 125.56
C TYR A 284 -48.45 -52.34 124.29
N TRP A 285 -47.56 -53.29 124.01
CA TRP A 285 -46.67 -53.25 122.84
C TRP A 285 -47.37 -53.52 121.50
N GLN A 286 -48.61 -54.02 121.49
CA GLN A 286 -49.36 -54.21 120.26
C GLN A 286 -49.98 -52.91 119.72
N ASN A 287 -50.31 -51.93 120.58
CA ASN A 287 -50.97 -50.68 120.19
C ASN A 287 -50.01 -49.59 119.65
N ILE A 288 -48.69 -49.77 119.78
CA ILE A 288 -47.69 -48.83 119.24
C ILE A 288 -47.36 -49.13 117.76
N ARG A 289 -47.52 -50.39 117.30
CA ARG A 289 -47.19 -50.80 115.92
C ARG A 289 -48.18 -50.31 114.85
N GLU A 290 -49.36 -49.84 115.24
CA GLU A 290 -50.36 -49.28 114.30
C GLU A 290 -50.14 -47.79 113.99
N ARG A 291 -49.52 -47.01 114.90
CA ARG A 291 -49.28 -45.57 114.67
C ARG A 291 -48.05 -45.26 113.82
N GLU A 292 -47.07 -46.17 113.73
CA GLU A 292 -45.91 -46.01 112.83
C GLU A 292 -46.25 -46.20 111.35
N ARG A 293 -47.36 -46.87 111.02
CA ARG A 293 -47.78 -47.07 109.62
C ARG A 293 -48.40 -45.81 109.00
N GLU A 294 -49.02 -44.94 109.80
CA GLU A 294 -49.72 -43.73 109.32
C GLU A 294 -48.76 -42.56 109.00
N GLU A 295 -47.59 -42.47 109.66
CA GLU A 295 -46.57 -41.44 109.37
C GLU A 295 -45.76 -41.77 108.10
N ALA A 296 -45.54 -43.06 107.80
CA ALA A 296 -44.82 -43.50 106.61
C ALA A 296 -45.56 -43.14 105.30
N GLU A 297 -46.90 -43.13 105.30
CA GLU A 297 -47.71 -42.77 104.13
C GLU A 297 -47.66 -41.27 103.80
N ARG A 298 -47.52 -40.39 104.81
CA ARG A 298 -47.41 -38.93 104.61
C ARG A 298 -46.07 -38.52 103.98
N LEU A 299 -45.00 -39.25 104.28
CA LEU A 299 -43.67 -38.98 103.73
C LEU A 299 -43.55 -39.42 102.27
N ALA A 300 -44.28 -40.46 101.86
CA ALA A 300 -44.35 -40.93 100.48
C ALA A 300 -45.03 -39.91 99.54
N MET A 301 -46.12 -39.26 99.97
CA MET A 301 -46.81 -38.24 99.16
C MET A 301 -45.95 -36.98 98.88
N ARG A 302 -45.06 -36.59 99.80
CA ARG A 302 -44.17 -35.43 99.59
C ARG A 302 -43.06 -35.73 98.57
N LYS A 303 -42.59 -36.97 98.49
CA LYS A 303 -41.58 -37.38 97.48
C LYS A 303 -42.17 -37.40 96.07
N GLU A 304 -43.40 -37.87 95.90
CA GLU A 304 -44.08 -37.82 94.59
C GLU A 304 -44.25 -36.40 94.01
N ILE A 305 -44.46 -35.38 94.87
CA ILE A 305 -44.60 -33.99 94.42
C ILE A 305 -43.23 -33.40 94.01
N ALA A 306 -42.17 -33.73 94.74
CA ALA A 306 -40.81 -33.32 94.41
C ALA A 306 -40.33 -33.95 93.09
N ASP A 307 -40.61 -35.24 92.87
CA ASP A 307 -40.27 -35.94 91.64
C ASP A 307 -41.04 -35.38 90.43
N ARG A 308 -42.31 -34.98 90.60
CA ARG A 308 -43.09 -34.30 89.53
C ARG A 308 -42.57 -32.91 89.17
N MET A 309 -42.01 -32.16 90.13
CA MET A 309 -41.41 -30.85 89.85
C MET A 309 -40.07 -31.01 89.13
N TYR A 310 -39.24 -31.97 89.55
CA TYR A 310 -37.97 -32.27 88.90
C TYR A 310 -38.17 -32.74 87.45
N GLU A 311 -39.17 -33.59 87.20
CA GLU A 311 -39.48 -34.08 85.84
C GLU A 311 -39.98 -32.96 84.91
N LYS A 312 -40.68 -31.94 85.44
CA LYS A 312 -41.08 -30.76 84.66
C LYS A 312 -39.88 -29.89 84.28
N VAL A 313 -38.98 -29.63 85.21
CA VAL A 313 -37.76 -28.85 84.94
C VAL A 313 -36.85 -29.57 83.94
N LYS A 314 -36.72 -30.89 84.05
CA LYS A 314 -35.97 -31.71 83.09
C LYS A 314 -36.58 -31.64 81.69
N ARG A 315 -37.92 -31.75 81.57
CA ARG A 315 -38.63 -31.58 80.29
C ARG A 315 -38.48 -30.19 79.68
N GLU A 316 -38.52 -29.15 80.51
CA GLU A 316 -38.34 -27.77 80.05
C GLU A 316 -36.90 -27.52 79.55
N MET A 317 -35.91 -28.08 80.24
CA MET A 317 -34.50 -27.99 79.83
C MET A 317 -34.22 -28.78 78.54
N GLU A 318 -34.76 -30.00 78.41
CA GLU A 318 -34.65 -30.79 77.18
C GLU A 318 -35.39 -30.12 76.01
N ALA A 319 -36.53 -29.48 76.25
CA ALA A 319 -37.26 -28.73 75.22
C ALA A 319 -36.53 -27.44 74.79
N GLU A 320 -35.85 -26.75 75.71
CA GLU A 320 -35.08 -25.56 75.36
C GLU A 320 -33.79 -25.91 74.59
N MET A 321 -33.11 -26.99 74.99
CA MET A 321 -31.95 -27.50 74.26
C MET A 321 -32.32 -27.97 72.85
N ALA A 322 -33.44 -28.69 72.70
CA ALA A 322 -33.94 -29.10 71.38
C ALA A 322 -34.28 -27.89 70.50
N ARG A 323 -34.88 -26.83 71.05
CA ARG A 323 -35.13 -25.59 70.29
C ARG A 323 -33.85 -24.88 69.84
N ARG A 324 -32.83 -24.85 70.70
CA ARG A 324 -31.53 -24.26 70.33
C ARG A 324 -30.81 -25.08 69.27
N GLU A 325 -30.87 -26.41 69.36
CA GLU A 325 -30.35 -27.30 68.32
C GLU A 325 -31.10 -27.12 67.00
N GLU A 326 -32.43 -27.02 67.01
CA GLU A 326 -33.25 -26.71 65.82
C GLU A 326 -32.90 -25.33 65.23
N GLU A 327 -32.68 -24.30 66.06
CA GLU A 327 -32.26 -22.96 65.62
C GLU A 327 -30.84 -22.97 65.03
N GLU A 328 -29.90 -23.68 65.63
CA GLU A 328 -28.54 -23.83 65.13
C GLU A 328 -28.50 -24.64 63.81
N GLU A 329 -29.32 -25.69 63.69
CA GLU A 329 -29.52 -26.42 62.45
C GLU A 329 -30.10 -25.52 61.35
N LEU A 330 -31.10 -24.69 61.68
CA LEU A 330 -31.69 -23.74 60.73
C LEU A 330 -30.67 -22.68 60.26
N ILE A 331 -29.83 -22.16 61.17
CA ILE A 331 -28.75 -21.21 60.85
C ILE A 331 -27.69 -21.89 59.97
N ASN A 332 -27.33 -23.13 60.27
CA ASN A 332 -26.37 -23.89 59.49
C ASN A 332 -26.90 -24.21 58.08
N MET A 333 -28.18 -24.54 57.95
CA MET A 333 -28.85 -24.74 56.66
C MET A 333 -28.89 -23.45 55.85
N LEU A 334 -29.25 -22.31 56.46
CA LEU A 334 -29.24 -21.01 55.78
C LEU A 334 -27.83 -20.63 55.32
N ARG A 335 -26.80 -20.86 56.15
CA ARG A 335 -25.39 -20.63 55.77
C ARG A 335 -24.96 -21.54 54.62
N GLN A 336 -25.40 -22.80 54.60
CA GLN A 336 -25.13 -23.71 53.48
C GLN A 336 -25.82 -23.24 52.21
N GLU A 337 -27.09 -22.83 52.27
CA GLU A 337 -27.83 -22.29 51.12
C GLU A 337 -27.19 -20.99 50.58
N GLU A 338 -26.72 -20.10 51.44
CA GLU A 338 -26.02 -18.87 51.04
C GLU A 338 -24.68 -19.16 50.36
N VAL A 339 -23.93 -20.15 50.86
CA VAL A 339 -22.67 -20.59 50.24
C VAL A 339 -22.93 -21.27 48.90
N GLU A 340 -23.95 -22.13 48.81
CA GLU A 340 -24.35 -22.77 47.56
C GLU A 340 -24.87 -21.76 46.52
N ALA A 341 -25.62 -20.74 46.95
CA ALA A 341 -26.08 -19.67 46.08
C ALA A 341 -24.92 -18.82 45.56
N LYS A 342 -23.92 -18.52 46.42
CA LYS A 342 -22.68 -17.85 46.00
C LYS A 342 -21.87 -18.69 45.02
N LEU A 343 -21.69 -19.98 45.29
CA LEU A 343 -20.98 -20.89 44.37
C LEU A 343 -21.72 -21.02 43.03
N ARG A 344 -23.06 -21.11 43.04
CA ARG A 344 -23.87 -21.10 41.81
C ARG A 344 -23.70 -19.80 41.02
N ALA A 345 -23.71 -18.65 41.69
CA ALA A 345 -23.50 -17.35 41.05
C ALA A 345 -22.06 -17.22 40.48
N GLU A 346 -21.04 -17.70 41.19
CA GLU A 346 -19.66 -17.73 40.70
C GLU A 346 -19.48 -18.69 39.52
N ASP A 347 -20.12 -19.85 39.54
CA ASP A 347 -20.10 -20.81 38.43
C ASP A 347 -20.86 -20.29 37.20
N GLU A 348 -21.98 -19.59 37.39
CA GLU A 348 -22.71 -18.91 36.31
C GLU A 348 -21.88 -17.75 35.72
N GLU A 349 -21.19 -16.97 36.55
CA GLU A 349 -20.31 -15.90 36.08
C GLU A 349 -19.09 -16.47 35.32
N ARG A 350 -18.51 -17.57 35.80
CA ARG A 350 -17.42 -18.29 35.10
C ARG A 350 -17.91 -18.85 33.76
N LYS A 351 -19.11 -19.42 33.71
CA LYS A 351 -19.73 -19.88 32.45
C LYS A 351 -19.98 -18.71 31.50
N ARG A 352 -20.51 -17.59 31.99
CA ARG A 352 -20.73 -16.39 31.18
C ARG A 352 -19.44 -15.82 30.61
N LYS A 353 -18.38 -15.69 31.42
CA LYS A 353 -17.05 -15.26 30.97
C LYS A 353 -16.45 -16.23 29.95
N ALA A 354 -16.64 -17.54 30.14
CA ALA A 354 -16.19 -18.55 29.19
C ALA A 354 -16.96 -18.48 27.85
N GLU A 355 -18.27 -18.22 27.89
CA GLU A 355 -19.11 -18.01 26.69
C GLU A 355 -18.76 -16.70 25.96
N GLU A 356 -18.55 -15.60 26.71
CA GLU A 356 -18.08 -14.33 26.19
C GLU A 356 -16.71 -14.49 25.51
N GLY A 357 -15.76 -15.17 26.17
CA GLY A 357 -14.44 -15.45 25.59
C GLY A 357 -14.47 -16.37 24.37
N ARG A 358 -15.36 -17.39 24.35
CA ARG A 358 -15.58 -18.23 23.15
C ARG A 358 -16.21 -17.42 22.01
N ALA A 359 -17.19 -16.57 22.30
CA ALA A 359 -17.82 -15.72 21.31
C ALA A 359 -16.84 -14.69 20.73
N GLU A 360 -15.98 -14.10 21.55
CA GLU A 360 -14.92 -13.20 21.12
C GLU A 360 -13.88 -13.92 20.25
N MET A 361 -13.44 -15.11 20.65
CA MET A 361 -12.55 -15.96 19.85
C MET A 361 -13.17 -16.31 18.49
N MET A 362 -14.46 -16.64 18.44
CA MET A 362 -15.19 -16.92 17.19
C MET A 362 -15.31 -15.67 16.31
N ARG A 363 -15.58 -14.50 16.89
CA ARG A 363 -15.62 -13.21 16.15
C ARG A 363 -14.25 -12.84 15.59
N ALA A 364 -13.18 -13.02 16.38
CA ALA A 364 -11.81 -12.78 15.96
C ALA A 364 -11.40 -13.72 14.81
N ASN A 365 -11.76 -15.01 14.90
CA ASN A 365 -11.52 -15.99 13.85
C ASN A 365 -12.29 -15.64 12.55
N GLN A 366 -13.58 -15.29 12.67
CA GLN A 366 -14.38 -14.84 11.52
C GLN A 366 -13.83 -13.57 10.88
N TYR A 367 -13.35 -12.62 11.68
CA TYR A 367 -12.71 -11.41 11.18
C TYR A 367 -11.39 -11.72 10.47
N GLN A 368 -10.57 -12.62 11.02
CA GLN A 368 -9.35 -13.10 10.40
C GLN A 368 -9.61 -13.82 9.08
N LEU A 369 -10.67 -14.63 9.00
CA LEU A 369 -11.09 -15.31 7.78
C LEU A 369 -11.51 -14.30 6.70
N LYS A 370 -12.35 -13.31 7.06
CA LYS A 370 -12.75 -12.24 6.13
C LYS A 370 -11.57 -11.43 5.63
N LEU A 371 -10.64 -11.07 6.52
CA LEU A 371 -9.42 -10.35 6.13
C LEU A 371 -8.54 -11.19 5.19
N LYS A 372 -8.49 -12.52 5.40
CA LYS A 372 -7.78 -13.43 4.52
C LYS A 372 -8.45 -13.53 3.15
N GLU A 373 -9.78 -13.64 3.10
CA GLU A 373 -10.56 -13.64 1.86
C GLU A 373 -10.41 -12.32 1.08
N GLU A 374 -10.44 -11.18 1.76
CA GLU A 374 -10.21 -9.86 1.14
C GLU A 374 -8.80 -9.75 0.55
N ARG A 375 -7.78 -10.25 1.27
CA ARG A 375 -6.40 -10.30 0.77
C ARG A 375 -6.26 -11.24 -0.43
N GLU A 376 -6.87 -12.42 -0.38
CA GLU A 376 -6.87 -13.35 -1.51
C GLU A 376 -7.63 -12.79 -2.72
N ALA A 377 -8.74 -12.08 -2.51
CA ALA A 377 -9.49 -11.41 -3.57
C ALA A 377 -8.71 -10.24 -4.19
N ALA A 378 -8.01 -9.44 -3.37
CA ALA A 378 -7.12 -8.38 -3.85
C ALA A 378 -5.96 -8.98 -4.65
N PHE A 379 -5.33 -10.04 -4.14
CA PHE A 379 -4.25 -10.75 -4.84
C PHE A 379 -4.72 -11.34 -6.17
N ARG A 380 -5.93 -11.94 -6.23
CA ARG A 380 -6.50 -12.44 -7.49
C ARG A 380 -6.75 -11.33 -8.50
N LYS A 381 -7.24 -10.16 -8.06
CA LYS A 381 -7.42 -9.00 -8.96
C LYS A 381 -6.08 -8.51 -9.50
N GLU A 382 -5.06 -8.42 -8.64
CA GLU A 382 -3.69 -8.06 -9.08
C GLU A 382 -3.11 -9.10 -10.05
N GLU A 383 -3.34 -10.40 -9.80
CA GLU A 383 -2.92 -11.48 -10.70
C GLU A 383 -3.66 -11.44 -12.04
N GLU A 384 -4.96 -11.13 -12.05
CA GLU A 384 -5.76 -10.94 -13.26
C GLU A 384 -5.30 -9.72 -14.06
N GLU A 385 -5.05 -8.58 -13.39
CA GLU A 385 -4.48 -7.40 -14.04
C GLU A 385 -3.09 -7.68 -14.60
N PHE A 386 -2.26 -8.42 -13.87
CA PHE A 386 -0.94 -8.84 -14.32
C PHE A 386 -1.03 -9.77 -15.54
N LYS A 387 -1.93 -10.76 -15.52
CA LYS A 387 -2.21 -11.64 -16.67
C LYS A 387 -2.71 -10.84 -17.87
N GLN A 388 -3.60 -9.88 -17.69
CA GLN A 388 -4.08 -9.03 -18.78
C GLN A 388 -2.97 -8.16 -19.36
N ARG A 389 -2.12 -7.55 -18.53
CA ARG A 389 -0.95 -6.78 -18.99
C ARG A 389 0.05 -7.67 -19.72
N MET A 390 0.27 -8.90 -19.26
CA MET A 390 1.14 -9.87 -19.90
C MET A 390 0.60 -10.33 -21.25
N LEU A 391 -0.70 -10.64 -21.34
CA LEU A 391 -1.38 -10.99 -22.59
C LEU A 391 -1.37 -9.83 -23.58
N ALA A 392 -1.58 -8.60 -23.12
CA ALA A 392 -1.47 -7.40 -23.96
C ALA A 392 -0.05 -7.23 -24.50
N LYS A 393 0.97 -7.41 -23.66
CA LYS A 393 2.37 -7.36 -24.07
C LYS A 393 2.70 -8.46 -25.09
N PHE A 394 2.25 -9.70 -24.86
CA PHE A 394 2.46 -10.77 -25.84
C PHE A 394 1.75 -10.50 -27.17
N ALA A 395 0.54 -9.94 -27.14
CA ALA A 395 -0.16 -9.56 -28.36
C ALA A 395 0.52 -8.39 -29.11
N GLU A 396 1.12 -7.44 -28.38
CA GLU A 396 1.94 -6.37 -28.96
C GLU A 396 3.23 -6.93 -29.56
N ASP A 397 3.95 -7.78 -28.83
CA ASP A 397 5.17 -8.43 -29.29
C ASP A 397 4.91 -9.31 -30.52
N GLU A 398 3.82 -10.08 -30.54
CA GLU A 398 3.43 -10.92 -31.69
C GLU A 398 3.07 -10.07 -32.93
N LYS A 399 2.35 -8.94 -32.77
CA LYS A 399 2.11 -7.99 -33.86
C LYS A 399 3.41 -7.39 -34.39
N LEU A 400 4.34 -7.06 -33.51
CA LEU A 400 5.63 -6.48 -33.84
C LEU A 400 6.53 -7.51 -34.56
N GLU A 401 6.50 -8.76 -34.13
CA GLU A 401 7.16 -9.88 -34.80
C GLU A 401 6.57 -10.17 -36.18
N GLN A 402 5.24 -10.15 -36.33
CA GLN A 402 4.59 -10.32 -37.64
C GLN A 402 4.99 -9.20 -38.62
N MET A 403 4.98 -7.93 -38.18
CA MET A 403 5.45 -6.82 -39.02
C MET A 403 6.94 -6.91 -39.35
N ASN A 404 7.77 -7.34 -38.40
CA ASN A 404 9.20 -7.54 -38.63
C ASN A 404 9.49 -8.73 -39.55
N ALA A 405 8.71 -9.81 -39.46
CA ALA A 405 8.79 -10.95 -40.36
C ALA A 405 8.37 -10.56 -41.79
N GLN A 406 7.31 -9.76 -41.94
CA GLN A 406 6.88 -9.21 -43.23
C GLN A 406 7.95 -8.28 -43.83
N LYS A 407 8.54 -7.36 -43.05
CA LYS A 407 9.65 -6.50 -43.50
C LYS A 407 10.89 -7.31 -43.87
N ARG A 408 11.21 -8.38 -43.14
CA ARG A 408 12.32 -9.29 -43.48
C ARG A 408 12.06 -10.04 -44.78
N ARG A 409 10.84 -10.55 -44.99
CA ARG A 409 10.42 -11.20 -46.25
C ARG A 409 10.49 -10.24 -47.44
N MET A 410 10.03 -9.00 -47.27
CA MET A 410 10.12 -7.96 -48.33
C MET A 410 11.57 -7.64 -48.68
N ARG A 411 12.42 -7.39 -47.68
CA ARG A 411 13.85 -7.09 -47.92
C ARG A 411 14.61 -8.27 -48.55
N LEU A 412 14.31 -9.50 -48.17
CA LEU A 412 14.87 -10.69 -48.80
C LEU A 412 14.40 -10.85 -50.25
N ALA A 413 13.11 -10.59 -50.53
CA ALA A 413 12.57 -10.64 -51.89
C ALA A 413 13.17 -9.53 -52.79
N GLU A 414 13.35 -8.32 -52.27
CA GLU A 414 14.03 -7.23 -52.96
C GLU A 414 15.49 -7.56 -53.23
N HIS A 415 16.21 -8.05 -52.22
CA HIS A 415 17.61 -8.47 -52.38
C HIS A 415 17.74 -9.63 -53.38
N GLN A 416 16.82 -10.60 -53.34
CA GLN A 416 16.80 -11.71 -54.30
C GLN A 416 16.52 -11.24 -55.74
N ARG A 417 15.59 -10.29 -55.93
CA ARG A 417 15.35 -9.67 -57.25
C ARG A 417 16.57 -8.90 -57.75
N GLU A 418 17.23 -8.14 -56.88
CA GLU A 418 18.45 -7.39 -57.18
C GLU A 418 19.60 -8.32 -57.59
N VAL A 419 19.80 -9.42 -56.86
CA VAL A 419 20.82 -10.44 -57.14
C VAL A 419 20.51 -11.16 -58.46
N MET A 420 19.26 -11.54 -58.72
CA MET A 420 18.87 -12.16 -59.99
C MET A 420 19.09 -11.22 -61.17
N ARG A 421 18.76 -9.92 -61.02
CA ARG A 421 19.06 -8.90 -62.04
C ARG A 421 20.57 -8.80 -62.31
N LEU A 422 21.39 -8.76 -61.27
CA LEU A 422 22.86 -8.73 -61.40
C LEU A 422 23.42 -10.00 -62.07
N ILE A 423 22.83 -11.17 -61.80
CA ILE A 423 23.22 -12.43 -62.46
C ILE A 423 22.82 -12.42 -63.94
N GLU A 424 21.62 -11.95 -64.27
CA GLU A 424 21.15 -11.81 -65.66
C GLU A 424 21.97 -10.79 -66.45
N GLU A 425 22.31 -9.65 -65.85
CA GLU A 425 23.19 -8.64 -66.45
C GLU A 425 24.60 -9.18 -66.67
N LYS A 426 25.17 -9.91 -65.71
CA LYS A 426 26.47 -10.59 -65.88
C LYS A 426 26.42 -11.66 -66.97
N ARG A 427 25.33 -12.42 -67.05
CA ARG A 427 25.15 -13.46 -68.07
C ARG A 427 25.02 -12.86 -69.47
N LYS A 428 24.24 -11.78 -69.63
CA LYS A 428 24.16 -11.04 -70.89
C LYS A 428 25.51 -10.45 -71.29
N ALA A 429 26.23 -9.83 -70.37
CA ALA A 429 27.57 -9.29 -70.64
C ALA A 429 28.57 -10.39 -71.06
N PHE A 430 28.47 -11.58 -70.46
CA PHE A 430 29.29 -12.73 -70.82
C PHE A 430 28.90 -13.32 -72.19
N GLU A 431 27.61 -13.46 -72.48
CA GLU A 431 27.13 -13.93 -73.78
C GLU A 431 27.48 -12.94 -74.92
N GLU A 432 27.41 -11.63 -74.68
CA GLU A 432 27.85 -10.60 -75.62
C GLU A 432 29.37 -10.60 -75.83
N ALA A 433 30.16 -10.80 -74.78
CA ALA A 433 31.61 -10.92 -74.88
C ALA A 433 32.02 -12.17 -75.66
N LYS A 434 31.37 -13.31 -75.38
CA LYS A 434 31.61 -14.58 -76.07
C LYS A 434 31.20 -14.52 -77.54
N ALA A 435 30.06 -13.89 -77.86
CA ALA A 435 29.63 -13.70 -79.24
C ALA A 435 30.60 -12.82 -80.04
N ARG A 436 31.20 -11.80 -79.41
CA ARG A 436 32.25 -10.97 -80.04
C ARG A 436 33.55 -11.74 -80.29
N GLU A 437 33.94 -12.60 -79.35
CA GLU A 437 35.11 -13.47 -79.50
C GLU A 437 34.90 -14.50 -80.61
N GLU A 438 33.76 -15.20 -80.61
CA GLU A 438 33.42 -16.19 -81.65
C GLU A 438 33.34 -15.56 -83.05
N ALA A 439 32.81 -14.33 -83.16
CA ALA A 439 32.80 -13.58 -84.42
C ALA A 439 34.22 -13.19 -84.90
N SER A 440 35.11 -12.82 -83.97
CA SER A 440 36.51 -12.51 -84.29
C SER A 440 37.29 -13.77 -84.73
N ASP A 441 37.07 -14.90 -84.06
CA ASP A 441 37.72 -16.17 -84.40
C ASP A 441 37.17 -16.79 -85.69
N ALA A 442 35.89 -16.58 -85.99
CA ALA A 442 35.32 -16.98 -87.28
C ALA A 442 35.91 -16.16 -88.43
N ALA A 443 36.11 -14.85 -88.24
CA ALA A 443 36.75 -14.00 -89.23
C ALA A 443 38.22 -14.38 -89.48
N LYS A 444 38.96 -14.71 -88.41
CA LYS A 444 40.35 -15.21 -88.53
C LYS A 444 40.43 -16.57 -89.24
N ARG A 445 39.54 -17.51 -88.91
CA ARG A 445 39.48 -18.82 -89.58
C ARG A 445 39.17 -18.68 -91.07
N ALA A 446 38.26 -17.78 -91.44
CA ALA A 446 37.94 -17.52 -92.85
C ALA A 446 39.12 -16.90 -93.63
N GLU A 447 39.91 -16.02 -93.00
CA GLU A 447 41.17 -15.50 -93.57
C GLU A 447 42.22 -16.61 -93.72
N ASP A 448 42.44 -17.43 -92.69
CA ASP A 448 43.42 -18.52 -92.71
C ASP A 448 43.08 -19.59 -93.76
N ASP A 449 41.80 -19.95 -93.91
CA ASP A 449 41.36 -20.91 -94.92
C ASP A 449 41.52 -20.36 -96.35
N ARG A 450 41.32 -19.05 -96.55
CA ARG A 450 41.59 -18.38 -97.82
C ARG A 450 43.09 -18.39 -98.15
N LEU A 451 43.95 -18.12 -97.17
CA LEU A 451 45.41 -18.21 -97.31
C LEU A 451 45.88 -19.64 -97.62
N ARG A 452 45.32 -20.66 -96.96
CA ARG A 452 45.62 -22.08 -97.24
C ARG A 452 45.23 -22.48 -98.66
N GLY A 453 44.10 -21.99 -99.18
CA GLY A 453 43.68 -22.23 -100.56
C GLY A 453 44.71 -21.73 -101.58
N ILE A 454 45.20 -20.50 -101.39
CA ILE A 454 46.23 -19.89 -102.26
C ILE A 454 47.54 -20.69 -102.20
N VAL A 455 47.96 -21.14 -101.01
CA VAL A 455 49.18 -21.95 -100.84
C VAL A 455 49.06 -23.31 -101.51
N GLU A 456 47.92 -24.00 -101.40
CA GLU A 456 47.71 -25.29 -102.06
C GLU A 456 47.63 -25.16 -103.59
N GLU A 457 47.10 -24.05 -104.12
CA GLU A 457 47.11 -23.75 -105.56
C GLU A 457 48.54 -23.55 -106.09
N GLU A 458 49.36 -22.74 -105.41
CA GLU A 458 50.78 -22.56 -105.79
C GLU A 458 51.59 -23.86 -105.61
N ARG A 459 51.28 -24.65 -104.57
CA ARG A 459 51.89 -25.97 -104.36
C ARG A 459 51.59 -26.93 -105.52
N LYS A 460 50.35 -26.95 -106.03
CA LYS A 460 49.97 -27.75 -107.19
C LYS A 460 50.63 -27.27 -108.49
N LYS A 461 50.93 -25.97 -108.64
CA LYS A 461 51.75 -25.47 -109.76
C LYS A 461 53.19 -25.96 -109.66
N LEU A 462 53.81 -25.84 -108.50
CA LEU A 462 55.18 -26.35 -108.26
C LEU A 462 55.28 -27.86 -108.48
N LEU A 463 54.27 -28.63 -108.05
CA LEU A 463 54.19 -30.07 -108.31
C LEU A 463 54.06 -30.37 -109.82
N ARG A 464 53.31 -29.57 -110.57
CA ARG A 464 53.18 -29.72 -112.03
C ARG A 464 54.52 -29.50 -112.75
N GLU A 465 55.28 -28.48 -112.36
CA GLU A 465 56.63 -28.23 -112.91
C GLU A 465 57.60 -29.36 -112.51
N ALA A 466 57.53 -29.81 -111.25
CA ALA A 466 58.34 -30.91 -110.74
C ALA A 466 58.03 -32.27 -111.41
N ALA A 467 56.84 -32.43 -112.03
CA ALA A 467 56.46 -33.65 -112.73
C ALA A 467 57.38 -33.98 -113.92
N GLU A 468 57.99 -32.98 -114.56
CA GLU A 468 58.95 -33.17 -115.66
C GLU A 468 60.23 -33.88 -115.21
N LEU A 469 60.58 -33.72 -113.93
CA LEU A 469 61.81 -34.22 -113.32
C LEU A 469 61.55 -35.44 -112.43
N LYS A 470 60.48 -36.21 -112.70
CA LYS A 470 60.01 -37.32 -111.87
C LYS A 470 61.12 -38.27 -111.40
N ASP A 471 62.07 -38.58 -112.28
CA ASP A 471 63.13 -39.55 -112.01
C ASP A 471 64.25 -39.01 -111.08
N PHE A 472 64.26 -37.70 -110.81
CA PHE A 472 65.27 -37.01 -110.00
C PHE A 472 64.71 -36.28 -108.77
N LEU A 473 63.49 -36.61 -108.32
CA LEU A 473 62.88 -35.96 -107.16
C LEU A 473 63.46 -36.48 -105.82
N PRO A 474 63.78 -35.59 -104.85
CA PRO A 474 64.24 -35.99 -103.53
C PRO A 474 63.11 -36.63 -102.69
N ARG A 475 63.48 -37.40 -101.67
CA ARG A 475 62.52 -38.05 -100.77
C ARG A 475 61.76 -37.01 -99.95
N GLY A 476 60.41 -37.02 -100.04
CA GLY A 476 59.53 -36.18 -99.21
C GLY A 476 58.75 -35.07 -99.97
N VAL A 477 58.73 -35.08 -101.30
CA VAL A 477 58.02 -34.08 -102.12
C VAL A 477 56.48 -34.25 -102.08
N PHE A 478 55.99 -35.48 -101.94
CA PHE A 478 54.55 -35.77 -101.82
C PHE A 478 54.14 -35.79 -100.35
N ARG A 479 53.10 -35.03 -100.01
CA ARG A 479 52.58 -34.91 -98.63
C ARG A 479 51.59 -36.02 -98.33
N ASP A 480 50.71 -36.31 -99.27
CA ASP A 480 49.68 -37.35 -99.15
C ASP A 480 49.48 -38.11 -100.48
N GLN A 481 48.62 -39.13 -100.44
CA GLN A 481 48.28 -39.92 -101.63
C GLN A 481 47.61 -39.06 -102.72
N GLY A 482 46.92 -37.98 -102.33
CA GLY A 482 46.30 -37.03 -103.26
C GLY A 482 47.32 -36.33 -104.17
N ASP A 483 48.50 -35.98 -103.65
CA ASP A 483 49.58 -35.42 -104.48
C ASP A 483 50.16 -36.43 -105.47
N VAL A 484 50.23 -37.71 -105.06
CA VAL A 484 50.72 -38.80 -105.92
C VAL A 484 49.77 -38.99 -107.11
N ASP A 485 48.46 -38.96 -106.84
CA ASP A 485 47.42 -39.09 -107.86
C ASP A 485 47.41 -37.86 -108.80
N TYR A 486 47.59 -36.65 -108.26
CA TYR A 486 47.68 -35.42 -109.06
C TYR A 486 48.89 -35.42 -110.01
N ILE A 487 50.06 -35.86 -109.55
CA ILE A 487 51.26 -35.99 -110.39
C ILE A 487 51.08 -37.10 -111.44
N ALA A 488 50.43 -38.20 -111.09
CA ALA A 488 50.11 -39.25 -112.05
C ALA A 488 49.21 -38.72 -113.18
N GLN A 489 48.19 -37.93 -112.85
CA GLN A 489 47.34 -37.23 -113.83
C GLN A 489 48.14 -36.26 -114.69
N VAL A 490 48.97 -35.40 -114.10
CA VAL A 490 49.83 -34.46 -114.85
C VAL A 490 50.80 -35.20 -115.78
N LEU A 491 51.35 -36.34 -115.35
CA LEU A 491 52.23 -37.17 -116.19
C LEU A 491 51.47 -37.82 -117.34
N GLU A 492 50.22 -38.24 -117.15
CA GLU A 492 49.36 -38.70 -118.24
C GLU A 492 49.03 -37.56 -119.21
N GLU A 493 48.69 -36.37 -118.73
CA GLU A 493 48.51 -35.17 -119.55
C GLU A 493 49.78 -34.84 -120.36
N MET A 494 50.96 -34.95 -119.74
CA MET A 494 52.25 -34.73 -120.42
C MET A 494 52.55 -35.83 -121.45
N ARG A 495 52.19 -37.09 -121.18
CA ARG A 495 52.26 -38.19 -122.16
C ARG A 495 51.31 -37.96 -123.33
N LEU A 496 50.10 -37.48 -123.06
CA LEU A 496 49.12 -37.07 -124.07
C LEU A 496 49.62 -35.88 -124.91
N ASN A 497 50.28 -34.90 -124.29
CA ASN A 497 50.89 -33.77 -124.99
C ASN A 497 52.10 -34.20 -125.85
N ARG A 498 52.96 -35.09 -125.36
CA ARG A 498 54.07 -35.68 -126.15
C ARG A 498 53.59 -36.55 -127.30
N THR A 499 52.50 -37.31 -127.13
CA THR A 499 51.92 -38.13 -128.21
C THR A 499 51.16 -37.30 -129.24
N LYS A 500 50.61 -36.13 -128.85
CA LYS A 500 50.09 -35.12 -129.78
C LYS A 500 51.18 -34.37 -130.56
N GLN A 501 52.40 -34.21 -130.00
CA GLN A 501 53.55 -33.62 -130.70
C GLN A 501 54.35 -34.62 -131.57
N GLY A 502 54.15 -35.93 -131.40
CA GLY A 502 54.72 -36.98 -132.29
C GLY A 502 53.83 -37.35 -133.49
N ARG A 503 52.69 -36.66 -133.66
CA ARG A 503 51.81 -36.70 -134.83
C ARG A 503 51.61 -35.27 -135.36
N ALA A 504 52.72 -34.62 -135.72
CA ALA A 504 52.80 -33.44 -136.58
C ALA A 504 54.23 -33.31 -137.10
#